data_AF-A0A166TF10-F1
#
_entry.id   AF-A0A166TF10-F1
#
_cell.length_a   1.000
_cell.length_b   1.000
_cell.length_c   1.000
_cell.angle_alpha   90.00
_cell.angle_beta   90.00
_cell.angle_gamma   90.00
#
_symmetry.space_group_name_H-M   'P 1'
#
loop_
_entity.id
_entity.type
_entity.pdbx_description
1 polymer ?
#
loop_
_entity_poly.entity_id
_entity_poly.type
_entity_poly.pdbx_seq_one_letter_code
_entity_poly.pdbx_strand_id
1 'polypeptide(L)'
;MITWSSLESIIYERATLLGHATCVQRVTVTRGCDSLPGKWVLEVARLECTRLSEVEILKKAVELGEKDEREEKRNETGEEKKQARFGSRRPRLPVFKELDGIETLNSDELLKAFADIVDCKHTNCYSLCCNTHVFKGHYALWTSGGIKHSDISPGILTWNPRAKSGVLNGYDLSRMVPHSPNPERTGTIPFLSLDLLRNNLDFRQGSVEPTYKHDCDSLKWAFLYCVEKRSEVCTWPTADMKTSLSIRTLYLNSLRPFQGSLKHATLSQHSQTVFWLLQDPHLAVLNHVRAFIRGTGPEVYVGDTDVELYSALKSSIQRLPVGGPGGTS
;
A
#
# COMPACT_ATOMS: atom_id res chain seq x y z
N MET A 1 -31.59 0.15 -7.04
CA MET A 1 -31.43 -1.22 -7.58
C MET A 1 -30.93 -1.07 -9.01
N ILE A 2 -29.68 -1.45 -9.30
CA ILE A 2 -29.12 -1.38 -10.66
C ILE A 2 -29.14 -2.81 -11.20
N THR A 3 -29.96 -3.07 -12.21
CA THR A 3 -30.11 -4.40 -12.84
C THR A 3 -29.32 -4.46 -14.14
N TRP A 4 -28.46 -5.46 -14.29
CA TRP A 4 -27.66 -5.68 -15.49
C TRP A 4 -28.12 -6.94 -16.24
N SER A 5 -28.36 -6.84 -17.54
CA SER A 5 -28.96 -7.87 -18.38
C SER A 5 -28.09 -8.23 -19.59
N SER A 6 -26.86 -8.71 -19.39
CA SER A 6 -26.20 -9.64 -20.34
C SER A 6 -24.88 -10.18 -19.80
N LEU A 7 -24.47 -11.33 -20.34
CA LEU A 7 -23.59 -12.33 -19.73
C LEU A 7 -22.06 -12.07 -19.84
N GLU A 8 -21.59 -10.86 -20.16
CA GLU A 8 -20.16 -10.63 -20.47
C GLU A 8 -19.49 -9.42 -19.78
N SER A 9 -20.08 -8.83 -18.73
CA SER A 9 -19.54 -7.60 -18.16
C SER A 9 -19.20 -7.68 -16.66
N ILE A 10 -18.20 -8.49 -16.33
CA ILE A 10 -17.08 -8.03 -15.48
C ILE A 10 -15.82 -8.24 -16.31
N ILE A 11 -15.74 -7.50 -17.41
CA ILE A 11 -14.56 -7.39 -18.24
C ILE A 11 -14.20 -5.91 -18.21
N TYR A 12 -12.95 -5.59 -17.89
CA TYR A 12 -12.41 -4.25 -18.08
C TYR A 12 -12.29 -3.97 -19.57
N GLU A 13 -13.38 -3.55 -20.21
CA GLU A 13 -13.33 -3.00 -21.55
C GLU A 13 -13.91 -1.59 -21.56
N ARG A 14 -12.98 -0.64 -21.58
CA ARG A 14 -13.11 0.80 -21.87
C ARG A 14 -14.33 1.52 -21.29
N ALA A 15 -14.23 1.84 -20.01
CA ALA A 15 -14.47 3.20 -19.56
C ALA A 15 -13.21 3.64 -18.78
N THR A 16 -12.54 4.70 -19.24
CA THR A 16 -11.45 5.33 -18.50
C THR A 16 -12.11 6.09 -17.36
N LEU A 17 -12.17 5.50 -16.16
CA LEU A 17 -12.53 6.24 -14.95
C LEU A 17 -11.35 7.14 -14.63
N LEU A 18 -11.37 8.34 -15.20
CA LEU A 18 -10.39 9.37 -14.92
C LEU A 18 -10.85 10.11 -13.66
N GLY A 19 -10.06 10.12 -12.60
CA GLY A 19 -10.29 10.95 -11.40
C GLY A 19 -10.55 10.19 -10.10
N HIS A 20 -10.82 10.95 -9.04
CA HIS A 20 -10.84 10.47 -7.64
C HIS A 20 -12.08 9.66 -7.28
N ALA A 21 -11.87 8.58 -6.51
CA ALA A 21 -12.93 7.91 -5.79
C ALA A 21 -13.55 8.87 -4.76
N THR A 22 -14.81 9.27 -4.97
CA THR A 22 -15.48 10.23 -4.09
C THR A 22 -16.26 9.56 -2.97
N CYS A 23 -16.80 8.36 -3.23
CA CYS A 23 -17.41 7.55 -2.20
C CYS A 23 -17.40 6.07 -2.57
N VAL A 24 -17.37 5.24 -1.53
CA VAL A 24 -17.56 3.79 -1.61
C VAL A 24 -18.93 3.49 -1.02
N GLN A 25 -19.82 2.87 -1.80
CA GLN A 25 -21.16 2.50 -1.37
C GLN A 25 -21.31 1.00 -1.32
N ARG A 26 -21.87 0.47 -0.22
CA ARG A 26 -22.26 -0.94 -0.18
C ARG A 26 -23.43 -1.17 -1.13
N VAL A 27 -23.31 -2.18 -1.98
CA VAL A 27 -24.31 -2.51 -2.99
C VAL A 27 -24.67 -3.99 -2.95
N THR A 28 -25.86 -4.30 -3.45
CA THR A 28 -26.26 -5.67 -3.76
C THR A 28 -26.07 -5.89 -5.25
N VAL A 29 -25.30 -6.92 -5.62
CA VAL A 29 -25.10 -7.29 -7.02
C VAL A 29 -26.08 -8.41 -7.37
N THR A 30 -26.76 -8.28 -8.49
CA THR A 30 -27.68 -9.30 -9.01
C THR A 30 -27.22 -9.74 -10.39
N ARG A 31 -27.43 -11.02 -10.71
CA ARG A 31 -27.24 -11.61 -12.03
C ARG A 31 -28.60 -12.14 -12.50
N GLY A 32 -29.24 -11.43 -13.42
CA GLY A 32 -30.65 -11.69 -13.74
C GLY A 32 -31.52 -11.40 -12.52
N CYS A 33 -32.25 -12.40 -12.05
CA CYS A 33 -33.09 -12.30 -10.84
C CYS A 33 -32.36 -12.75 -9.55
N ASP A 34 -31.17 -13.35 -9.67
CA ASP A 34 -30.47 -13.94 -8.53
C ASP A 34 -29.50 -12.95 -7.90
N SER A 35 -29.55 -12.80 -6.57
CA SER A 35 -28.54 -12.03 -5.84
C SER A 35 -27.24 -12.81 -5.77
N LEU A 36 -26.11 -12.17 -6.12
CA LEU A 36 -24.81 -12.77 -5.97
C LEU A 36 -24.41 -12.80 -4.48
N PRO A 37 -23.99 -13.96 -3.95
CA PRO A 37 -23.61 -14.06 -2.55
C PRO A 37 -22.36 -13.22 -2.26
N GLY A 38 -22.35 -12.59 -1.09
CA GLY A 38 -21.24 -11.79 -0.60
C GLY A 38 -21.61 -10.33 -0.36
N LYS A 39 -20.66 -9.60 0.22
CA LYS A 39 -20.77 -8.15 0.37
C LYS A 39 -19.98 -7.48 -0.75
N TRP A 40 -20.59 -6.46 -1.35
CA TRP A 40 -20.04 -5.79 -2.52
C TRP A 40 -19.99 -4.29 -2.28
N VAL A 41 -18.99 -3.66 -2.87
CA VAL A 41 -18.79 -2.22 -2.80
C VAL A 41 -18.70 -1.64 -4.22
N LEU A 42 -19.39 -0.53 -4.42
CA LEU A 42 -19.37 0.28 -5.62
C LEU A 42 -18.52 1.52 -5.33
N GLU A 43 -17.51 1.74 -6.16
CA GLU A 43 -16.70 2.94 -6.11
C GLU A 43 -17.24 3.97 -7.11
N VAL A 44 -17.58 5.14 -6.58
CA VAL A 44 -18.12 6.25 -7.38
C VAL A 44 -17.01 7.27 -7.58
N ALA A 45 -16.47 7.35 -8.78
CA ALA A 45 -15.42 8.29 -9.13
C ALA A 45 -15.97 9.61 -9.70
N ARG A 46 -15.30 10.72 -9.41
CA ARG A 46 -15.52 12.02 -10.09
C ARG A 46 -14.57 12.13 -11.27
N LEU A 47 -15.08 12.62 -12.40
CA LEU A 47 -14.27 12.78 -13.60
C LEU A 47 -13.20 13.87 -13.42
N GLU A 48 -11.92 13.54 -13.54
CA GLU A 48 -10.80 14.49 -13.60
C GLU A 48 -9.94 14.22 -14.84
N CYS A 49 -10.01 15.10 -15.83
CA CYS A 49 -9.39 14.89 -17.14
C CYS A 49 -7.85 14.91 -17.17
N THR A 50 -7.19 15.29 -16.07
CA THR A 50 -5.73 15.50 -15.99
C THR A 50 -4.97 14.37 -15.30
N ARG A 51 -5.68 13.36 -14.77
CA ARG A 51 -5.05 12.25 -14.04
C ARG A 51 -5.04 10.98 -14.87
N LEU A 52 -3.97 10.20 -14.72
CA LEU A 52 -3.97 8.80 -15.13
C LEU A 52 -5.08 8.10 -14.36
N SER A 53 -5.93 7.38 -15.08
CA SER A 53 -6.96 6.59 -14.42
C SER A 53 -6.29 5.51 -13.57
N GLU A 54 -6.84 5.23 -12.40
CA GLU A 54 -6.47 4.04 -11.62
C GLU A 54 -6.48 2.80 -12.52
N VAL A 55 -7.44 2.71 -13.44
CA VAL A 55 -7.52 1.67 -14.48
C VAL A 55 -6.23 1.53 -15.30
N GLU A 56 -5.56 2.62 -15.67
CA GLU A 56 -4.28 2.58 -16.41
C GLU A 56 -3.13 2.09 -15.51
N ILE A 57 -3.12 2.51 -14.24
CA ILE A 57 -2.12 2.04 -13.26
C ILE A 57 -2.30 0.55 -13.02
N LEU A 58 -3.54 0.11 -12.78
CA LEU A 58 -3.87 -1.29 -12.61
C LEU A 58 -3.50 -2.09 -13.86
N LYS A 59 -3.85 -1.63 -15.08
CA LYS A 59 -3.43 -2.27 -16.33
C LYS A 59 -1.92 -2.41 -16.44
N LYS A 60 -1.16 -1.36 -16.08
CA LYS A 60 0.30 -1.42 -16.13
C LYS A 60 0.84 -2.46 -15.16
N ALA A 61 0.30 -2.50 -13.94
CA ALA A 61 0.67 -3.47 -12.94
C ALA A 61 0.33 -4.92 -13.39
N VAL A 62 -0.78 -5.11 -14.10
CA VAL A 62 -1.13 -6.37 -14.76
C VAL A 62 -0.12 -6.76 -15.83
N GLU A 63 0.21 -5.85 -16.75
CA GLU A 63 1.20 -6.10 -17.79
C GLU A 63 2.56 -6.49 -17.21
N LEU A 64 2.95 -5.88 -16.09
CA LEU A 64 4.17 -6.24 -15.37
C LEU A 64 4.06 -7.65 -14.79
N GLY A 65 2.92 -8.00 -14.20
CA GLY A 65 2.63 -9.37 -13.74
C GLY A 65 2.83 -10.40 -14.86
N GLU A 66 2.19 -10.16 -16.01
CA GLU A 66 2.27 -11.07 -17.15
C GLU A 66 3.67 -11.14 -17.79
N LYS A 67 4.44 -10.04 -17.78
CA LYS A 67 5.80 -10.03 -18.34
C LYS A 67 6.75 -10.91 -17.54
N ASP A 68 6.73 -10.83 -16.22
CA ASP A 68 7.56 -11.69 -15.37
C ASP A 68 7.18 -13.15 -15.57
N GLU A 69 5.87 -13.46 -15.67
CA GLU A 69 5.42 -14.82 -15.98
C GLU A 69 5.93 -15.30 -17.35
N ARG A 70 5.98 -14.42 -18.36
CA ARG A 70 6.49 -14.77 -19.69
C ARG A 70 8.01 -14.89 -19.73
N GLU A 71 8.74 -14.15 -18.91
CA GLU A 71 10.19 -14.29 -18.78
C GLU A 71 10.54 -15.58 -18.01
N GLU A 72 9.76 -15.91 -16.98
CA GLU A 72 9.86 -17.17 -16.24
C GLU A 72 9.49 -18.37 -17.13
N LYS A 73 8.45 -18.24 -17.97
CA LYS A 73 8.06 -19.25 -18.97
C LYS A 73 8.89 -19.22 -20.26
N ARG A 74 9.62 -18.15 -20.61
CA ARG A 74 10.50 -18.13 -21.80
C ARG A 74 11.78 -18.96 -21.62
N ASN A 75 12.05 -19.44 -20.41
CA ASN A 75 12.98 -20.55 -20.19
C ASN A 75 12.37 -21.92 -20.58
N GLU A 76 11.09 -21.98 -20.92
CA GLU A 76 10.38 -23.14 -21.47
C GLU A 76 9.37 -22.71 -22.56
N THR A 77 9.88 -22.47 -23.76
CA THR A 77 9.17 -22.43 -25.07
C THR A 77 8.07 -21.38 -25.36
N GLY A 78 8.27 -20.67 -26.50
CA GLY A 78 7.30 -20.51 -27.60
C GLY A 78 6.08 -19.58 -27.46
N GLU A 79 6.09 -18.45 -28.19
CA GLU A 79 5.12 -17.35 -28.22
C GLU A 79 3.71 -17.65 -28.81
N GLU A 80 2.71 -16.85 -28.44
CA GLU A 80 1.70 -16.36 -29.39
C GLU A 80 1.03 -15.02 -28.96
N LYS A 81 0.77 -14.13 -29.92
CA LYS A 81 0.13 -12.79 -29.78
C LYS A 81 -1.34 -12.84 -30.17
N LYS A 82 -2.20 -12.04 -29.51
CA LYS A 82 -3.52 -11.66 -30.07
C LYS A 82 -3.87 -10.18 -29.88
N GLN A 83 -4.69 -9.73 -30.84
CA GLN A 83 -4.97 -8.37 -31.27
C GLN A 83 -6.38 -7.95 -30.76
N ALA A 84 -6.52 -6.74 -30.21
CA ALA A 84 -7.79 -6.25 -29.65
C ALA A 84 -8.59 -5.41 -30.64
N ARG A 85 -9.89 -5.71 -30.78
CA ARG A 85 -10.88 -4.92 -31.55
C ARG A 85 -11.56 -3.87 -30.64
N PHE A 86 -11.98 -2.75 -31.22
CA PHE A 86 -12.64 -1.64 -30.52
C PHE A 86 -14.18 -1.80 -30.58
N GLY A 87 -14.84 -1.89 -29.42
CA GLY A 87 -16.31 -1.89 -29.26
C GLY A 87 -16.84 -0.68 -28.47
N SER A 88 -18.16 -0.44 -28.62
CA SER A 88 -18.94 0.73 -28.17
C SER A 88 -18.84 1.12 -26.68
N ARG A 89 -18.84 2.44 -26.41
CA ARG A 89 -18.70 3.06 -25.08
C ARG A 89 -20.01 2.96 -24.28
N ARG A 90 -20.10 2.01 -23.36
CA ARG A 90 -21.10 1.99 -22.28
C ARG A 90 -20.41 2.39 -20.97
N PRO A 91 -21.00 3.26 -20.13
CA PRO A 91 -20.46 3.53 -18.81
C PRO A 91 -20.47 2.23 -17.99
N ARG A 92 -19.30 1.81 -17.51
CA ARG A 92 -19.13 0.66 -16.62
C ARG A 92 -18.78 1.20 -15.24
N LEU A 93 -19.54 0.79 -14.23
CA LEU A 93 -19.24 1.09 -12.83
C LEU A 93 -18.46 -0.09 -12.24
N PRO A 94 -17.33 0.14 -11.58
CA PRO A 94 -16.54 -0.93 -10.99
C PRO A 94 -17.20 -1.37 -9.69
N VAL A 95 -17.42 -2.67 -9.56
CA VAL A 95 -17.98 -3.27 -8.35
C VAL A 95 -17.00 -4.31 -7.85
N PHE A 96 -16.60 -4.19 -6.59
CA PHE A 96 -15.61 -5.04 -5.95
C PHE A 96 -16.25 -5.84 -4.82
N LYS A 97 -15.66 -7.00 -4.51
CA LYS A 97 -15.99 -7.68 -3.26
C LYS A 97 -15.46 -6.85 -2.09
N GLU A 98 -16.24 -6.75 -1.03
CA GLU A 98 -15.80 -6.11 0.21
C GLU A 98 -14.62 -6.91 0.79
N LEU A 99 -13.55 -6.19 1.13
CA LEU A 99 -12.38 -6.72 1.83
C LEU A 99 -12.43 -6.25 3.28
N ASP A 100 -11.79 -6.99 4.18
CA ASP A 100 -11.75 -6.63 5.59
C ASP A 100 -10.65 -5.58 5.80
N GLY A 101 -10.92 -4.55 6.61
CA GLY A 101 -9.89 -3.57 6.98
C GLY A 101 -8.79 -4.20 7.80
N ILE A 102 -7.52 -3.84 7.55
CA ILE A 102 -6.35 -4.48 8.18
C ILE A 102 -6.36 -4.38 9.71
N GLU A 103 -6.98 -3.33 10.26
CA GLU A 103 -7.11 -3.08 11.70
C GLU A 103 -7.95 -4.14 12.42
N THR A 104 -8.75 -4.92 11.68
CA THR A 104 -9.62 -5.96 12.24
C THR A 104 -8.88 -7.27 12.50
N LEU A 105 -7.74 -7.50 11.85
CA LEU A 105 -7.01 -8.76 11.86
C LEU A 105 -6.40 -9.10 13.22
N ASN A 106 -6.19 -10.39 13.48
CA ASN A 106 -5.32 -10.81 14.59
C ASN A 106 -3.83 -10.62 14.23
N SER A 107 -2.91 -10.87 15.17
CA SER A 107 -1.48 -10.69 14.94
C SER A 107 -0.91 -11.43 13.73
N ASP A 108 -1.27 -12.70 13.55
CA ASP A 108 -0.68 -13.55 12.51
C ASP A 108 -1.21 -13.14 11.13
N GLU A 109 -2.51 -12.89 11.04
CA GLU A 109 -3.14 -12.37 9.82
C GLU A 109 -2.63 -10.97 9.48
N LEU A 110 -2.41 -10.10 10.48
CA LEU A 110 -1.86 -8.76 10.30
C LEU A 110 -0.43 -8.82 9.74
N LEU A 111 0.43 -9.61 10.37
CA LEU A 111 1.82 -9.77 9.93
C LEU A 111 1.88 -10.33 8.51
N LYS A 112 1.06 -11.35 8.21
CA LYS A 112 0.94 -11.91 6.86
C LYS A 112 0.44 -10.87 5.86
N ALA A 113 -0.58 -10.08 6.21
CA ALA A 113 -1.13 -9.06 5.32
C ALA A 113 -0.06 -8.02 4.93
N PHE A 114 0.72 -7.54 5.89
CA PHE A 114 1.85 -6.65 5.61
C PHE A 114 2.94 -7.33 4.76
N ALA A 115 3.24 -8.60 5.03
CA ALA A 115 4.18 -9.38 4.24
C ALA A 115 3.76 -9.47 2.76
N ASP A 116 2.49 -9.82 2.53
CA ASP A 116 1.91 -9.93 1.19
C ASP A 116 1.94 -8.56 0.48
N ILE A 117 1.52 -7.50 1.16
CA ILE A 117 1.50 -6.14 0.60
C ILE A 117 2.91 -5.68 0.20
N VAL A 118 3.92 -5.95 1.01
CA VAL A 118 5.31 -5.53 0.74
C VAL A 118 5.94 -6.38 -0.36
N ASP A 119 5.80 -7.71 -0.28
CA ASP A 119 6.69 -8.66 -0.94
C ASP A 119 5.98 -9.66 -1.88
N CYS A 120 4.63 -9.68 -2.00
CA CYS A 120 3.82 -10.73 -2.67
C CYS A 120 4.62 -11.97 -3.09
N LYS A 121 5.10 -12.75 -2.13
CA LYS A 121 5.89 -13.96 -2.40
C LYS A 121 5.02 -15.16 -2.76
N HIS A 122 3.70 -15.02 -2.82
CA HIS A 122 2.83 -16.13 -3.18
C HIS A 122 2.91 -16.42 -4.69
N THR A 123 3.97 -17.14 -5.06
CA THR A 123 4.13 -17.94 -6.29
C THR A 123 3.06 -19.02 -6.46
N ASN A 124 2.02 -19.07 -5.62
CA ASN A 124 0.95 -20.06 -5.69
C ASN A 124 -0.47 -19.48 -5.65
N CYS A 125 -0.64 -18.17 -5.86
CA CYS A 125 -1.96 -17.59 -6.09
C CYS A 125 -2.43 -17.78 -7.55
N TYR A 126 -2.10 -18.93 -8.16
CA TYR A 126 -2.53 -19.38 -9.49
C TYR A 126 -3.96 -19.92 -9.55
N SER A 127 -4.78 -19.68 -8.50
CA SER A 127 -6.15 -20.18 -8.47
C SER A 127 -7.06 -19.37 -9.40
N LEU A 128 -7.17 -19.92 -10.61
CA LEU A 128 -8.12 -19.83 -11.73
C LEU A 128 -9.60 -19.41 -11.48
N CYS A 129 -9.98 -18.78 -10.38
CA CYS A 129 -11.39 -18.50 -10.05
C CYS A 129 -11.72 -17.05 -9.67
N CYS A 130 -10.76 -16.13 -9.77
CA CYS A 130 -11.04 -14.71 -9.64
C CYS A 130 -10.32 -13.95 -10.76
N ASN A 131 -11.05 -13.32 -11.67
CA ASN A 131 -10.55 -12.31 -12.62
C ASN A 131 -10.03 -11.03 -11.92
N THR A 132 -9.56 -11.14 -10.68
CA THR A 132 -8.94 -10.07 -9.91
C THR A 132 -7.45 -10.31 -9.97
N HIS A 133 -6.79 -9.52 -10.82
CA HIS A 133 -5.36 -9.49 -10.97
C HIS A 133 -4.68 -9.39 -9.60
N VAL A 134 -3.87 -10.39 -9.27
CA VAL A 134 -3.03 -10.38 -8.08
C VAL A 134 -1.91 -9.41 -8.37
N PHE A 135 -2.00 -8.21 -7.80
CA PHE A 135 -0.97 -7.20 -7.94
C PHE A 135 0.32 -7.73 -7.32
N LYS A 136 1.45 -7.53 -8.01
CA LYS A 136 2.78 -7.75 -7.42
C LYS A 136 2.88 -6.91 -6.14
N GLY A 137 3.75 -7.33 -5.23
CA GLY A 137 3.99 -6.62 -3.99
C GLY A 137 4.41 -5.18 -4.27
N HIS A 138 4.16 -4.30 -3.32
CA HIS A 138 4.42 -2.86 -3.43
C HIS A 138 5.85 -2.56 -3.95
N TYR A 139 6.85 -3.32 -3.50
CA TYR A 139 8.23 -3.18 -3.98
C TYR A 139 8.36 -3.37 -5.50
N ALA A 140 7.77 -4.43 -6.06
CA ALA A 140 7.88 -4.73 -7.49
C ALA A 140 7.11 -3.73 -8.35
N LEU A 141 5.96 -3.23 -7.86
CA LEU A 141 5.24 -2.13 -8.52
C LEU A 141 6.10 -0.87 -8.59
N TRP A 142 6.84 -0.58 -7.52
CA TRP A 142 7.75 0.55 -7.48
C TRP A 142 8.95 0.36 -8.41
N THR A 143 9.73 -0.72 -8.22
CA THR A 143 11.02 -0.89 -8.90
C THR A 143 10.87 -1.25 -10.37
N SER A 144 9.95 -2.14 -10.70
CA SER A 144 9.78 -2.65 -12.06
C SER A 144 8.72 -1.87 -12.82
N GLY A 145 7.74 -1.31 -12.10
CA GLY A 145 6.64 -0.56 -12.71
C GLY A 145 6.80 0.94 -12.70
N GLY A 146 7.69 1.49 -11.87
CA GLY A 146 7.75 2.93 -11.64
C GLY A 146 6.46 3.50 -11.05
N ILE A 147 5.65 2.64 -10.40
CA ILE A 147 4.37 3.00 -9.78
C ILE A 147 4.64 3.37 -8.33
N LYS A 148 4.38 4.64 -8.00
CA LYS A 148 4.58 5.21 -6.66
C LYS A 148 3.23 5.36 -5.97
N HIS A 149 3.00 4.74 -4.82
CA HIS A 149 1.66 4.72 -4.22
C HIS A 149 1.28 6.07 -3.60
N SER A 150 2.19 6.69 -2.85
CA SER A 150 2.06 8.04 -2.27
C SER A 150 0.93 8.30 -1.26
N ASP A 151 0.09 7.30 -0.94
CA ASP A 151 -1.03 7.46 0.00
C ASP A 151 -1.24 6.25 0.92
N ILE A 152 -0.16 5.67 1.43
CA ILE A 152 -0.26 4.49 2.29
C ILE A 152 -0.83 4.85 3.66
N SER A 153 -1.94 4.21 4.02
CA SER A 153 -2.62 4.34 5.30
C SER A 153 -3.38 3.06 5.66
N PRO A 154 -3.68 2.79 6.94
CA PRO A 154 -4.47 1.61 7.35
C PRO A 154 -5.81 1.47 6.61
N GLY A 155 -6.44 2.58 6.19
CA GLY A 155 -7.72 2.56 5.49
C GLY A 155 -7.68 1.95 4.09
N ILE A 156 -6.51 1.93 3.44
CA ILE A 156 -6.33 1.34 2.11
C ILE A 156 -5.64 -0.04 2.15
N LEU A 157 -5.13 -0.44 3.32
CA LEU A 157 -4.60 -1.78 3.57
C LEU A 157 -5.76 -2.68 3.95
N THR A 158 -5.96 -3.73 3.16
CA THR A 158 -7.11 -4.61 3.32
C THR A 158 -6.70 -6.08 3.30
N TRP A 159 -7.62 -6.93 3.72
CA TRP A 159 -7.45 -8.36 3.80
C TRP A 159 -8.53 -9.05 2.97
N ASN A 160 -8.08 -10.01 2.16
CA ASN A 160 -8.98 -10.91 1.47
C ASN A 160 -9.22 -12.14 2.36
N PRO A 161 -10.36 -12.25 3.06
CA PRO A 161 -10.59 -13.37 3.98
C PRO A 161 -10.70 -14.72 3.28
N ARG A 162 -11.01 -14.73 1.97
CA ARG A 162 -11.08 -15.94 1.16
C ARG A 162 -9.70 -16.41 0.70
N ALA A 163 -8.90 -15.49 0.17
CA ALA A 163 -7.55 -15.82 -0.30
C ALA A 163 -6.53 -15.86 0.85
N LYS A 164 -6.91 -15.39 2.04
CA LYS A 164 -6.05 -15.22 3.21
C LYS A 164 -4.79 -14.42 2.83
N SER A 165 -5.01 -13.29 2.17
CA SER A 165 -3.93 -12.44 1.64
C SER A 165 -4.14 -10.96 1.90
N GLY A 166 -3.05 -10.24 2.14
CA GLY A 166 -3.05 -8.78 2.18
C GLY A 166 -3.26 -8.18 0.78
N VAL A 167 -3.96 -7.03 0.72
CA VAL A 167 -4.23 -6.29 -0.51
C VAL A 167 -4.05 -4.80 -0.24
N LEU A 168 -3.24 -4.14 -1.08
CA LEU A 168 -3.06 -2.70 -1.12
C LEU A 168 -4.03 -2.13 -2.16
N ASN A 169 -4.92 -1.22 -1.77
CA ASN A 169 -5.89 -0.55 -2.67
C ASN A 169 -5.62 0.96 -2.74
N GLY A 170 -6.45 1.73 -3.46
CA GLY A 170 -6.39 3.19 -3.41
C GLY A 170 -5.27 3.77 -4.27
N TYR A 171 -5.19 3.34 -5.54
CA TYR A 171 -4.15 3.82 -6.46
C TYR A 171 -4.52 5.13 -7.15
N ASP A 172 -5.60 5.80 -6.74
CA ASP A 172 -6.08 7.07 -7.31
C ASP A 172 -5.09 8.24 -7.10
N LEU A 173 -4.25 8.13 -6.08
CA LEU A 173 -3.14 9.04 -5.78
C LEU A 173 -1.77 8.54 -6.26
N SER A 174 -1.73 7.37 -6.88
CA SER A 174 -0.50 6.79 -7.37
C SER A 174 0.04 7.53 -8.60
N ARG A 175 1.37 7.45 -8.77
CA ARG A 175 2.09 8.11 -9.86
C ARG A 175 2.80 7.08 -10.70
N MET A 176 2.84 7.32 -12.00
CA MET A 176 3.66 6.54 -12.92
C MET A 176 4.70 7.47 -13.52
N VAL A 177 5.98 7.23 -13.25
CA VAL A 177 7.05 8.02 -13.88
C VAL A 177 7.15 7.63 -15.36
N PRO A 178 7.23 8.58 -16.32
CA PRO A 178 7.34 10.04 -16.16
C PRO A 178 6.02 10.85 -16.35
N HIS A 179 4.85 10.21 -16.29
CA HIS A 179 3.64 10.67 -16.98
C HIS A 179 2.67 11.61 -16.25
N SER A 180 2.97 12.17 -15.06
CA SER A 180 2.20 13.33 -14.59
C SER A 180 2.90 14.14 -13.49
N PRO A 181 3.05 15.47 -13.68
CA PRO A 181 3.17 16.38 -12.57
C PRO A 181 1.76 16.53 -11.99
N ASN A 182 1.35 15.64 -11.09
CA ASN A 182 0.19 15.91 -10.26
C ASN A 182 0.65 16.98 -9.24
N PRO A 183 0.26 18.26 -9.41
CA PRO A 183 0.88 19.36 -8.68
C PRO A 183 0.47 19.34 -7.21
N GLU A 184 -0.75 18.88 -6.93
CA GLU A 184 -1.24 18.70 -5.57
C GLU A 184 -0.72 17.38 -5.00
N ARG A 185 0.10 17.49 -3.96
CA ARG A 185 0.53 16.33 -3.19
C ARG A 185 -0.39 16.11 -2.02
N THR A 186 -1.28 15.14 -2.21
CA THR A 186 -2.15 14.60 -1.17
C THR A 186 -1.64 13.21 -0.82
N GLY A 187 -1.32 13.02 0.44
CA GLY A 187 -1.21 11.70 1.05
C GLY A 187 -1.77 11.80 2.47
N THR A 188 -1.97 10.66 3.11
CA THR A 188 -2.59 10.61 4.42
C THR A 188 -1.61 11.11 5.49
N ILE A 189 -1.78 12.37 5.92
CA ILE A 189 -0.85 13.15 6.75
C ILE A 189 -0.29 12.43 8.00
N PRO A 190 -1.09 11.65 8.76
CA PRO A 190 -0.58 10.86 9.88
C PRO A 190 0.46 9.80 9.51
N PHE A 191 0.49 9.35 8.26
CA PHE A 191 1.34 8.25 7.80
C PHE A 191 2.45 8.71 6.85
N LEU A 192 2.39 9.92 6.29
CA LEU A 192 3.49 10.49 5.50
C LEU A 192 4.85 10.35 6.20
N SER A 193 5.93 10.17 5.46
CA SER A 193 7.27 10.16 6.03
C SER A 193 7.63 11.51 6.70
N LEU A 194 8.50 11.48 7.71
CA LEU A 194 8.81 12.68 8.50
C LEU A 194 9.57 13.76 7.70
N ASP A 195 10.33 13.35 6.69
CA ASP A 195 10.99 14.25 5.74
C ASP A 195 9.97 15.04 4.90
N LEU A 196 8.91 14.38 4.40
CA LEU A 196 7.82 15.06 3.69
C LEU A 196 7.07 16.05 4.57
N LEU A 197 6.86 15.70 5.85
CA LEU A 197 6.25 16.63 6.80
C LEU A 197 7.14 17.84 7.13
N ARG A 198 8.45 17.63 7.24
CA ARG A 198 9.43 18.71 7.46
C ARG A 198 9.47 19.64 6.24
N ASN A 199 9.51 19.07 5.04
CA ASN A 199 9.50 19.78 3.77
C ASN A 199 8.07 20.05 3.27
N ASN A 200 7.14 20.40 4.16
CA ASN A 200 5.71 20.46 3.81
C ASN A 200 5.37 21.46 2.70
N LEU A 201 6.09 22.58 2.59
CA LEU A 201 5.85 23.59 1.54
C LEU A 201 6.21 23.01 0.17
N ASP A 202 7.42 22.52 0.02
CA ASP A 202 7.93 21.91 -1.21
C ASP A 202 7.14 20.66 -1.57
N PHE A 203 6.76 19.85 -0.56
CA PHE A 203 5.91 18.70 -0.76
C PHE A 203 4.55 19.12 -1.34
N ARG A 204 3.85 20.08 -0.72
CA ARG A 204 2.54 20.54 -1.20
C ARG A 204 2.58 21.15 -2.59
N GLN A 205 3.70 21.77 -2.97
CA GLN A 205 3.91 22.35 -4.31
C GLN A 205 4.26 21.33 -5.38
N GLY A 206 4.46 20.06 -5.01
CA GLY A 206 4.86 19.05 -5.98
C GLY A 206 6.38 18.87 -6.13
N SER A 207 7.20 19.71 -5.48
CA SER A 207 8.63 19.87 -5.72
C SER A 207 9.50 18.75 -5.14
N VAL A 208 9.02 17.99 -4.16
CA VAL A 208 9.80 16.90 -3.52
C VAL A 208 9.56 15.57 -4.24
N GLU A 209 10.47 15.08 -5.08
CA GLU A 209 10.28 13.80 -5.77
C GLU A 209 10.04 12.63 -4.79
N PRO A 210 8.98 11.81 -4.93
CA PRO A 210 8.76 10.72 -4.00
C PRO A 210 9.78 9.60 -4.23
N THR A 211 10.42 9.14 -3.16
CA THR A 211 11.32 7.98 -3.13
C THR A 211 10.61 6.76 -2.54
N TYR A 212 11.18 5.57 -2.71
CA TYR A 212 10.57 4.35 -2.16
C TYR A 212 10.53 4.39 -0.64
N LYS A 213 11.54 5.02 -0.03
CA LYS A 213 11.57 5.33 1.40
C LYS A 213 10.29 6.00 1.91
N HIS A 214 9.69 6.94 1.17
CA HIS A 214 8.48 7.62 1.65
C HIS A 214 7.29 6.65 1.81
N ASP A 215 7.09 5.75 0.85
CA ASP A 215 6.05 4.72 0.93
C ASP A 215 6.40 3.66 1.99
N CYS A 216 7.68 3.28 2.11
CA CYS A 216 8.13 2.39 3.18
C CYS A 216 7.93 2.97 4.58
N ASP A 217 8.19 4.25 4.79
CA ASP A 217 7.94 4.91 6.08
C ASP A 217 6.44 4.96 6.36
N SER A 218 5.63 5.22 5.33
CA SER A 218 4.17 5.17 5.45
C SER A 218 3.64 3.80 5.85
N LEU A 219 4.19 2.72 5.29
CA LEU A 219 3.92 1.34 5.73
C LEU A 219 4.31 1.11 7.20
N LYS A 220 5.47 1.61 7.63
CA LYS A 220 5.90 1.48 9.04
C LYS A 220 4.97 2.21 9.99
N TRP A 221 4.58 3.45 9.66
CA TRP A 221 3.62 4.21 10.46
C TRP A 221 2.25 3.54 10.51
N ALA A 222 1.76 3.01 9.39
CA ALA A 222 0.52 2.25 9.35
C ALA A 222 0.60 0.97 10.20
N PHE A 223 1.72 0.25 10.15
CA PHE A 223 1.96 -0.93 10.99
C PHE A 223 1.93 -0.58 12.47
N LEU A 224 2.71 0.43 12.90
CA LEU A 224 2.74 0.88 14.28
C LEU A 224 1.37 1.32 14.77
N TYR A 225 0.62 2.08 13.95
CA TYR A 225 -0.73 2.49 14.28
C TYR A 225 -1.68 1.32 14.54
N CYS A 226 -1.55 0.21 13.80
CA CYS A 226 -2.38 -0.98 13.98
C CYS A 226 -2.03 -1.77 15.25
N VAL A 227 -0.74 -1.80 15.63
CA VAL A 227 -0.24 -2.70 16.70
C VAL A 227 -0.06 -2.01 18.04
N GLU A 228 0.15 -0.70 18.06
CA GLU A 228 0.39 0.09 19.28
C GLU A 228 -0.88 0.27 20.13
N LYS A 229 -0.69 0.59 21.41
CA LYS A 229 -1.81 0.98 22.29
C LYS A 229 -2.56 2.19 21.74
N ARG A 230 -3.89 2.09 21.72
CA ARG A 230 -4.78 3.17 21.29
C ARG A 230 -4.51 4.49 22.01
N SER A 231 -4.13 4.47 23.30
CA SER A 231 -3.79 5.67 24.07
C SER A 231 -2.59 6.45 23.50
N GLU A 232 -1.66 5.77 22.84
CA GLU A 232 -0.45 6.39 22.30
C GLU A 232 -0.66 6.92 20.87
N VAL A 233 -1.59 6.32 20.12
CA VAL A 233 -1.81 6.65 18.70
C VAL A 233 -3.12 7.36 18.39
N CYS A 234 -4.04 7.51 19.36
CA CYS A 234 -5.35 8.14 19.13
C CYS A 234 -5.28 9.61 18.71
N THR A 235 -4.15 10.27 18.95
CA THR A 235 -3.90 11.67 18.57
C THR A 235 -3.25 11.80 17.20
N TRP A 236 -2.77 10.69 16.60
CA TRP A 236 -2.11 10.72 15.29
C TRP A 236 -3.03 11.14 14.14
N PRO A 237 -4.33 10.78 14.11
CA PRO A 237 -5.24 11.22 13.06
C PRO A 237 -5.47 12.74 13.08
N THR A 238 -4.58 13.47 12.42
CA THR A 238 -4.66 14.92 12.21
C THR A 238 -4.40 15.26 10.74
N ALA A 239 -5.13 16.26 10.25
CA ALA A 239 -4.91 16.83 8.92
C ALA A 239 -3.88 17.98 8.93
N ASP A 240 -3.31 18.33 10.10
CA ASP A 240 -2.25 19.33 10.18
C ASP A 240 -0.87 18.67 10.14
N MET A 241 -0.06 19.05 9.14
CA MET A 241 1.27 18.48 8.93
C MET A 241 2.24 18.81 10.07
N LYS A 242 2.14 20.00 10.68
CA LYS A 242 3.03 20.41 11.79
C LYS A 242 2.68 19.67 13.07
N THR A 243 1.39 19.50 13.35
CA THR A 243 0.89 18.69 14.47
C THR A 243 1.30 17.24 14.30
N SER A 244 1.10 16.65 13.11
CA SER A 244 1.53 15.26 12.82
C SER A 244 3.03 15.08 13.03
N LEU A 245 3.85 16.04 12.55
CA LEU A 245 5.29 16.02 12.75
C LEU A 245 5.65 16.08 14.23
N SER A 246 5.01 16.97 14.99
CA SER A 246 5.27 17.17 16.42
C SER A 246 4.92 15.93 17.23
N ILE A 247 3.72 15.37 17.03
CA ILE A 247 3.24 14.17 17.72
C ILE A 247 4.17 12.98 17.47
N ARG A 248 4.52 12.73 16.19
CA ARG A 248 5.35 11.58 15.84
C ARG A 248 6.81 11.76 16.22
N THR A 249 7.32 12.99 16.22
CA THR A 249 8.64 13.31 16.76
C THR A 249 8.69 13.06 18.27
N LEU A 250 7.66 13.44 19.02
CA LEU A 250 7.58 13.15 20.45
C LEU A 250 7.48 11.65 20.72
N TYR A 251 6.69 10.92 19.94
CA TYR A 251 6.58 9.47 20.02
C TYR A 251 7.94 8.78 19.83
N LEU A 252 8.68 9.13 18.75
CA LEU A 252 10.02 8.59 18.51
C LEU A 252 11.05 9.04 19.54
N ASN A 253 10.89 10.17 20.21
CA ASN A 253 11.81 10.60 21.27
C ASN A 253 11.46 10.01 22.64
N SER A 254 10.36 9.28 22.75
CA SER A 254 10.02 8.64 24.01
C SER A 254 11.01 7.51 24.31
N LEU A 255 11.65 7.53 25.48
CA LEU A 255 12.51 6.44 25.97
C LEU A 255 11.70 5.23 26.46
N ARG A 256 10.41 5.17 26.09
CA ARG A 256 9.51 4.12 26.56
C ARG A 256 9.78 2.87 25.72
N PRO A 257 9.90 1.69 26.34
CA PRO A 257 9.81 0.45 25.60
C PRO A 257 8.50 0.42 24.81
N PHE A 258 8.53 -0.07 23.57
CA PHE A 258 7.31 -0.26 22.80
C PHE A 258 6.39 -1.22 23.59
N GLN A 259 5.17 -0.79 23.88
CA GLN A 259 4.19 -1.59 24.61
C GLN A 259 2.98 -1.82 23.74
N GLY A 260 3.08 -2.79 22.83
CA GLY A 260 2.01 -3.14 21.91
C GLY A 260 0.66 -3.34 22.60
N SER A 261 -0.41 -3.18 21.83
CA SER A 261 -1.76 -3.45 22.28
C SER A 261 -1.91 -4.90 22.74
N LEU A 262 -2.84 -5.16 23.68
CA LEU A 262 -3.15 -6.52 24.14
C LEU A 262 -3.53 -7.44 22.97
N LYS A 263 -4.22 -6.90 21.96
CA LYS A 263 -4.60 -7.61 20.75
C LYS A 263 -3.40 -8.11 19.95
N HIS A 264 -2.31 -7.34 19.93
CA HIS A 264 -1.13 -7.58 19.12
C HIS A 264 0.14 -7.86 19.94
N ALA A 265 -0.01 -8.42 21.14
CA ALA A 265 1.10 -8.67 22.05
C ALA A 265 2.22 -9.55 21.42
N THR A 266 1.84 -10.53 20.58
CA THR A 266 2.80 -11.40 19.87
C THR A 266 3.64 -10.66 18.83
N LEU A 267 3.24 -9.46 18.41
CA LEU A 267 3.99 -8.62 17.48
C LEU A 267 4.95 -7.66 18.16
N SER A 268 5.04 -7.66 19.50
CA SER A 268 5.86 -6.67 20.24
C SER A 268 7.29 -6.55 19.74
N GLN A 269 7.95 -7.68 19.41
CA GLN A 269 9.31 -7.66 18.87
C GLN A 269 9.37 -7.03 17.47
N HIS A 270 8.44 -7.40 16.59
CA HIS A 270 8.35 -6.84 15.23
C HIS A 270 8.09 -5.33 15.28
N SER A 271 7.15 -4.91 16.12
CA SER A 271 6.82 -3.51 16.34
C SER A 271 7.98 -2.73 16.93
N GLN A 272 8.71 -3.30 17.88
CA GLN A 272 9.91 -2.69 18.42
C GLN A 272 10.99 -2.51 17.33
N THR A 273 11.19 -3.50 16.45
CA THR A 273 12.11 -3.35 15.31
C THR A 273 11.65 -2.27 14.34
N VAL A 274 10.36 -2.23 13.98
CA VAL A 274 9.81 -1.17 13.11
C VAL A 274 9.97 0.22 13.74
N PHE A 275 9.76 0.33 15.05
CA PHE A 275 9.99 1.57 15.80
C PHE A 275 11.44 2.03 15.68
N TRP A 276 12.42 1.15 15.90
CA TRP A 276 13.85 1.49 15.75
C TRP A 276 14.19 1.91 14.31
N LEU A 277 13.64 1.24 13.30
CA LEU A 277 13.84 1.61 11.89
C LEU A 277 13.31 3.02 11.55
N LEU A 278 12.35 3.54 12.31
CA LEU A 278 11.90 4.94 12.20
C LEU A 278 12.72 5.88 13.07
N GLN A 279 13.10 5.44 14.28
CA GLN A 279 13.78 6.27 15.26
C GLN A 279 15.26 6.51 14.92
N ASP A 280 16.01 5.50 14.51
CA ASP A 280 17.46 5.62 14.31
C ASP A 280 17.80 6.65 13.22
N PRO A 281 17.19 6.60 12.01
CA PRO A 281 17.43 7.65 11.01
C PRO A 281 16.96 9.03 11.47
N HIS A 282 15.89 9.09 12.27
CA HIS A 282 15.39 10.35 12.82
C HIS A 282 16.39 10.98 13.81
N LEU A 283 16.93 10.18 14.72
CA LEU A 283 17.95 10.61 15.69
C LEU A 283 19.25 11.00 14.99
N ALA A 284 19.67 10.26 13.96
CA ALA A 284 20.84 10.59 13.16
C ALA A 284 20.70 11.98 12.50
N VAL A 285 19.53 12.29 11.91
CA VAL A 285 19.24 13.62 11.36
C VAL A 285 19.26 14.70 12.45
N LEU A 286 18.65 14.46 13.62
CA LEU A 286 18.68 15.43 14.72
C LEU A 286 20.10 15.69 15.24
N ASN A 287 20.92 14.65 15.34
CA ASN A 287 22.31 14.76 15.77
C ASN A 287 23.15 15.50 14.73
N HIS A 288 22.94 15.23 13.44
CA HIS A 288 23.56 15.99 12.35
C HIS A 288 23.20 17.47 12.40
N VAL A 289 21.91 17.83 12.51
CA VAL A 289 21.46 19.23 12.61
C VAL A 289 22.09 19.93 13.81
N ARG A 290 22.16 19.27 14.97
CA ARG A 290 22.84 19.82 16.15
C ARG A 290 24.34 20.02 15.92
N ALA A 291 25.01 19.07 15.28
CA ALA A 291 26.44 19.17 14.97
C ALA A 291 26.74 20.30 13.97
N PHE A 292 25.90 20.44 12.93
CA PHE A 292 25.97 21.52 11.94
C PHE A 292 25.78 22.89 12.59
N ILE A 293 24.75 23.07 13.44
CA ILE A 293 24.51 24.33 14.18
C ILE A 293 25.70 24.69 15.08
N ARG A 294 26.42 23.69 15.60
CA ARG A 294 27.63 23.88 16.42
C ARG A 294 28.90 24.11 15.59
N GLY A 295 28.82 24.09 14.26
CA GLY A 295 29.99 24.20 13.37
C GLY A 295 30.92 22.97 13.40
N THR A 296 30.42 21.84 13.90
CA THR A 296 31.20 20.60 14.10
C THR A 296 30.81 19.46 13.16
N GLY A 297 29.69 19.61 12.44
CA GLY A 297 29.15 18.59 11.54
C GLY A 297 29.34 18.95 10.06
N PRO A 298 29.29 17.95 9.16
CA PRO A 298 29.26 18.19 7.72
C PRO A 298 28.00 18.97 7.32
N GLU A 299 28.03 19.61 6.16
CA GLU A 299 26.90 20.38 5.61
C GLU A 299 25.77 19.47 5.07
N VAL A 300 26.12 18.23 4.67
CA VAL A 300 25.18 17.27 4.07
C VAL A 300 25.10 16.01 4.93
N TYR A 301 23.88 15.55 5.22
CA TYR A 301 23.61 14.25 5.82
C TYR A 301 23.42 13.19 4.72
N VAL A 302 24.15 12.09 4.80
CA VAL A 302 23.97 10.91 3.95
C VAL A 302 23.46 9.79 4.85
N GLY A 303 22.20 9.37 4.67
CA GLY A 303 21.59 8.30 5.47
C GLY A 303 21.64 6.94 4.78
N ASP A 304 21.29 5.90 5.54
CA ASP A 304 21.15 4.51 5.06
C ASP A 304 20.13 4.41 3.90
N THR A 305 20.35 3.43 3.02
CA THR A 305 19.65 3.32 1.73
C THR A 305 18.30 2.62 1.83
N ASP A 306 17.42 2.88 0.86
CA ASP A 306 16.09 2.28 0.73
C ASP A 306 16.10 0.72 0.75
N VAL A 307 17.21 0.10 0.34
CA VAL A 307 17.40 -1.37 0.26
C VAL A 307 17.59 -2.01 1.64
N GLU A 308 18.34 -1.35 2.53
CA GLU A 308 18.58 -1.83 3.90
C GLU A 308 17.27 -1.80 4.71
N LEU A 309 16.45 -0.78 4.45
CA LEU A 309 15.15 -0.58 5.08
C LEU A 309 14.12 -1.64 4.66
N TYR A 310 14.04 -1.95 3.36
CA TYR A 310 13.22 -3.05 2.85
C TYR A 310 13.69 -4.40 3.40
N SER A 311 15.01 -4.64 3.40
CA SER A 311 15.59 -5.89 3.91
C SER A 311 15.34 -6.07 5.41
N ALA A 312 15.37 -5.00 6.19
CA ALA A 312 15.06 -5.03 7.62
C ALA A 312 13.58 -5.32 7.87
N LEU A 313 12.66 -4.70 7.13
CA LEU A 313 11.23 -4.97 7.21
C LEU A 313 10.93 -6.43 6.83
N LYS A 314 11.47 -6.87 5.69
CA LYS A 314 11.34 -8.24 5.18
C LYS A 314 11.92 -9.29 6.13
N SER A 315 13.11 -9.05 6.67
CA SER A 315 13.77 -9.95 7.62
C SER A 315 13.05 -9.99 8.97
N SER A 316 12.47 -8.88 9.41
CA SER A 316 11.65 -8.87 10.62
C SER A 316 10.42 -9.74 10.42
N ILE A 317 9.76 -9.63 9.27
CA ILE A 317 8.55 -10.39 8.92
C ILE A 317 8.84 -11.89 8.69
N GLN A 318 10.00 -12.25 8.12
CA GLN A 318 10.31 -13.63 7.70
C GLN A 318 10.91 -14.54 8.81
N ARG A 319 11.22 -14.03 10.00
CA ARG A 319 11.78 -14.81 11.13
C ARG A 319 10.73 -15.60 11.93
N LEU A 320 9.72 -16.18 11.27
CA LEU A 320 8.85 -17.15 11.93
C LEU A 320 9.50 -18.54 11.88
N PRO A 321 9.64 -19.26 13.01
CA PRO A 321 9.92 -20.68 12.94
C PRO A 321 8.71 -21.34 12.27
N VAL A 322 8.96 -22.04 11.17
CA VAL A 322 7.97 -22.96 10.59
C VAL A 322 7.74 -24.04 11.64
N GLY A 323 6.71 -23.86 12.47
CA GLY A 323 6.26 -24.86 13.43
C GLY A 323 5.76 -26.07 12.67
N GLY A 324 6.67 -26.97 12.29
CA GLY A 324 6.33 -28.30 11.86
C GLY A 324 5.63 -29.01 13.02
N PRO A 325 4.54 -29.78 12.76
CA PRO A 325 3.89 -30.55 13.80
C PRO A 325 4.92 -31.53 14.36
N GLY A 326 5.24 -31.38 15.65
CA GLY A 326 6.11 -32.30 16.37
C GLY A 326 5.52 -33.69 16.27
N GLY A 327 6.22 -34.56 15.55
CA GLY A 327 6.00 -36.00 15.63
C GLY A 327 6.27 -36.43 17.06
N THR A 328 5.24 -36.93 17.73
CA THR A 328 5.37 -37.65 18.98
C THR A 328 6.09 -38.96 18.70
N SER A 329 7.35 -39.06 19.14
CA SER A 329 8.02 -40.32 19.48
C SER A 329 7.72 -40.68 20.92
#